data_AF-A0A392QSP9-F1
#
_entry.id   AF-A0A392QSP9-F1
#
_cell.length_a   1.000
_cell.length_b   1.000
_cell.length_c   1.000
_cell.angle_alpha   90.00
_cell.angle_beta   90.00
_cell.angle_gamma   90.00
#
_symmetry.space_group_name_H-M   'P 1'
#
loop_
_entity.id
_entity.type
_entity.pdbx_description
1 polymer ?
#
loop_
_entity_poly.entity_id
_entity_poly.type
_entity_poly.pdbx_seq_one_letter_code
_entity_poly.pdbx_strand_id
1 'polypeptide(L)'
;LAESAKAHFAARAYSDHLALVRAYDGWKDAEAQQAGYEYCWRNFLSSQTLRAIDSLRKQFFNLLKDIGLVGNNSETNNKWSNEE
;
A
#
# COMPACT_ATOMS: atom_id res chain seq x y z
N LEU A 1 -9.91 -19.92 8.08
CA LEU A 1 -8.83 -19.64 7.12
C LEU A 1 -8.76 -18.15 6.75
N ALA A 2 -9.84 -17.52 6.29
CA ALA A 2 -9.88 -16.06 6.05
C ALA A 2 -9.60 -15.21 7.32
N GLU A 3 -10.18 -15.56 8.47
CA GLU A 3 -9.89 -14.87 9.74
C GLU A 3 -8.41 -14.99 10.16
N SER A 4 -7.76 -16.11 9.83
CA SER A 4 -6.33 -16.31 10.08
C SER A 4 -5.47 -15.43 9.18
N ALA A 5 -5.85 -15.28 7.90
CA ALA A 5 -5.18 -14.35 6.99
C ALA A 5 -5.34 -12.89 7.47
N LYS A 6 -6.55 -12.52 7.89
CA LYS A 6 -6.82 -11.20 8.49
C LYS A 6 -5.96 -10.95 9.74
N ALA A 7 -5.88 -11.93 10.64
CA ALA A 7 -5.04 -11.86 11.84
C ALA A 7 -3.53 -11.76 11.51
N HIS A 8 -3.09 -12.47 10.48
CA HIS A 8 -1.71 -12.38 9.97
C HIS A 8 -1.38 -10.95 9.53
N PHE A 9 -2.27 -10.32 8.75
CA PHE A 9 -2.09 -8.91 8.35
C PHE A 9 -2.18 -7.94 9.51
N ALA A 10 -3.02 -8.19 10.52
CA ALA A 10 -3.10 -7.35 11.71
C ALA A 10 -1.80 -7.38 12.55
N ALA A 11 -0.96 -8.43 12.42
CA ALA A 11 0.31 -8.65 13.13
C ALA A 11 0.31 -8.14 14.58
N ARG A 12 -0.68 -8.59 15.37
CA ARG A 12 -0.88 -8.24 16.81
C ARG A 12 -1.17 -6.77 17.13
N ALA A 13 -1.25 -5.88 16.15
CA ALA A 13 -1.57 -4.46 16.36
C ALA A 13 -3.08 -4.17 16.40
N TYR A 14 -3.94 -5.18 16.18
CA TYR A 14 -5.41 -5.11 16.20
C TYR A 14 -6.02 -3.95 15.40
N SER A 15 -5.33 -3.44 14.38
CA SER A 15 -5.82 -2.36 13.51
C SER A 15 -6.21 -2.93 12.15
N ASP A 16 -7.51 -2.89 11.85
CA ASP A 16 -8.05 -3.32 10.56
C ASP A 16 -7.52 -2.45 9.40
N HIS A 17 -7.32 -1.15 9.65
CA HIS A 17 -6.73 -0.25 8.66
C HIS A 17 -5.29 -0.65 8.32
N LEU A 18 -4.48 -0.96 9.33
CA LEU A 18 -3.10 -1.40 9.10
C LEU A 18 -3.04 -2.78 8.44
N ALA A 19 -3.98 -3.67 8.76
CA ALA A 19 -4.11 -4.96 8.09
C ALA A 19 -4.40 -4.78 6.59
N LEU A 20 -5.28 -3.85 6.21
CA LEU A 20 -5.56 -3.55 4.81
C LEU A 20 -4.33 -3.01 4.08
N VAL A 21 -3.58 -2.10 4.71
CA VAL A 21 -2.33 -1.55 4.13
C VAL A 21 -1.34 -2.67 3.85
N ARG A 22 -1.09 -3.55 4.82
CA ARG A 22 -0.16 -4.68 4.66
C ARG A 22 -0.63 -5.69 3.61
N ALA A 23 -1.93 -5.96 3.52
CA ALA A 23 -2.49 -6.84 2.50
C ALA A 23 -2.26 -6.27 1.09
N TYR A 24 -2.47 -4.96 0.91
CA TYR A 24 -2.20 -4.26 -0.34
C TYR A 24 -0.71 -4.25 -0.68
N ASP A 25 0.16 -3.92 0.28
CA ASP A 25 1.60 -3.84 0.03
C ASP A 25 2.17 -5.20 -0.43
N GLY A 26 1.83 -6.28 0.29
CA GLY A 26 2.22 -7.63 -0.14
C GLY A 26 1.63 -8.05 -1.49
N TRP A 27 0.42 -7.59 -1.83
CA TRP A 27 -0.13 -7.81 -3.16
C TRP A 27 0.63 -7.03 -4.24
N LYS A 28 1.08 -5.79 -3.96
CA LYS A 28 1.87 -5.00 -4.91
C LYS A 28 3.21 -5.66 -5.23
N ASP A 29 3.89 -6.20 -4.22
CA ASP A 29 5.13 -6.97 -4.41
C ASP A 29 4.89 -8.22 -5.26
N ALA A 30 3.80 -8.96 -5.00
CA ALA A 30 3.43 -10.13 -5.79
C ALA A 30 3.02 -9.76 -7.23
N GLU A 31 2.26 -8.69 -7.42
CA GLU A 31 1.82 -8.19 -8.74
C GLU A 31 3.04 -7.76 -9.58
N ALA A 32 4.08 -7.18 -8.97
CA ALA A 32 5.34 -6.85 -9.66
C ALA A 32 6.07 -8.10 -10.20
N GLN A 33 5.86 -9.25 -9.56
CA GLN A 33 6.37 -10.56 -9.98
C GLN A 33 5.34 -11.36 -10.79
N GLN A 34 4.27 -10.72 -11.28
CA GLN A 34 3.15 -11.34 -12.00
C GLN A 34 2.42 -12.45 -11.20
N ALA A 35 2.57 -12.47 -9.88
CA ALA A 35 2.00 -13.46 -8.97
C ALA A 35 0.81 -12.92 -8.15
N GLY A 36 0.25 -11.76 -8.50
CA GLY A 36 -0.78 -11.10 -7.71
C GLY A 36 -2.11 -11.88 -7.63
N TYR A 37 -2.46 -12.67 -8.67
CA TYR A 37 -3.63 -13.56 -8.63
C TYR A 37 -3.46 -14.66 -7.58
N GLU A 38 -2.32 -15.36 -7.60
CA GLU A 38 -1.98 -16.40 -6.61
C GLU A 38 -1.94 -15.84 -5.19
N TYR A 39 -1.38 -14.64 -5.03
CA TYR A 39 -1.38 -13.94 -3.74
C TYR A 39 -2.82 -13.69 -3.23
N CYS A 40 -3.72 -13.21 -4.09
CA CYS A 40 -5.11 -12.98 -3.73
C CYS A 40 -5.80 -14.28 -3.31
N TRP A 41 -5.61 -15.35 -4.08
CA TRP A 41 -6.17 -16.66 -3.79
C TRP A 41 -5.72 -17.20 -2.42
N ARG A 42 -4.41 -17.17 -2.15
CA ARG A 42 -3.84 -17.67 -0.89
C ARG A 42 -4.27 -16.86 0.35
N ASN A 43 -4.55 -15.57 0.16
CA ASN A 43 -4.86 -14.65 1.25
C ASN A 43 -6.35 -14.27 1.35
N PHE A 44 -7.24 -14.91 0.58
CA PHE A 44 -8.68 -14.63 0.56
C PHE A 44 -9.01 -13.18 0.20
N LEU A 45 -8.24 -12.60 -0.72
CA LEU A 45 -8.41 -11.23 -1.18
C LEU A 45 -9.07 -11.18 -2.56
N SER A 46 -9.75 -10.08 -2.84
CA SER A 46 -10.29 -9.78 -4.17
C SER A 46 -9.27 -9.02 -5.01
N SER A 47 -8.83 -9.62 -6.12
CA SER A 47 -7.93 -8.98 -7.08
C SER A 47 -8.52 -7.70 -7.66
N GLN A 48 -9.82 -7.69 -7.94
CA GLN A 48 -10.55 -6.52 -8.44
C GLN A 48 -10.54 -5.38 -7.43
N THR A 49 -10.76 -5.70 -6.15
CA THR A 49 -10.75 -4.70 -5.07
C THR A 49 -9.36 -4.09 -4.89
N LEU A 50 -8.31 -4.91 -4.91
CA LEU A 50 -6.93 -4.42 -4.77
C LEU A 50 -6.50 -3.54 -5.95
N ARG A 51 -6.94 -3.87 -7.17
CA ARG A 51 -6.74 -3.00 -8.35
C ARG A 51 -7.49 -1.68 -8.25
N ALA A 52 -8.71 -1.70 -7.73
CA ALA A 52 -9.47 -0.47 -7.46
C ALA A 52 -8.74 0.41 -6.43
N ILE A 53 -8.23 -0.18 -5.35
CA ILE A 53 -7.43 0.52 -4.34
C ILE A 53 -6.14 1.10 -4.97
N ASP A 54 -5.44 0.37 -5.83
CA ASP A 54 -4.25 0.87 -6.54
C ASP A 54 -4.54 2.11 -7.37
N SER A 55 -5.64 2.07 -8.13
CA SER A 55 -6.10 3.20 -8.92
C SER A 55 -6.42 4.41 -8.04
N LEU A 56 -7.13 4.21 -6.92
CA LEU A 56 -7.45 5.28 -5.98
C LEU A 56 -6.20 5.89 -5.34
N ARG A 57 -5.23 5.07 -4.91
CA ARG A 57 -3.96 5.56 -4.35
C ARG A 57 -3.22 6.46 -5.35
N LYS A 58 -3.17 6.07 -6.62
CA LYS A 58 -2.56 6.88 -7.70
C LYS A 58 -3.32 8.18 -7.96
N GLN A 59 -4.66 8.12 -7.98
CA GLN A 59 -5.49 9.32 -8.15
C GLN A 59 -5.27 10.32 -7.01
N PHE A 60 -5.27 9.87 -5.75
CA PHE A 60 -4.97 10.73 -4.61
C PHE A 60 -3.54 11.28 -4.66
N PHE A 61 -2.57 10.46 -5.05
CA PHE A 61 -1.19 10.93 -5.20
C PHE A 61 -1.08 12.05 -6.24
N ASN A 62 -1.71 11.88 -7.41
CA ASN A 62 -1.72 12.91 -8.46
C ASN A 62 -2.41 14.19 -7.98
N LEU A 63 -3.55 14.08 -7.29
CA LEU A 63 -4.23 15.23 -6.72
C LEU A 63 -3.34 15.99 -5.71
N LEU A 64 -2.66 15.27 -4.82
CA LEU A 64 -1.75 15.88 -3.85
C LEU A 64 -0.54 16.55 -4.53
N LYS A 65 -0.05 15.97 -5.62
CA LYS A 65 1.00 16.55 -6.46
C LYS A 65 0.51 17.82 -7.16
N ASP A 66 -0.69 17.82 -7.74
CA ASP A 66 -1.26 18.97 -8.45
C ASP A 66 -1.51 20.17 -7.53
N ILE A 67 -1.87 19.91 -6.27
CA ILE A 67 -2.03 20.95 -5.23
C ILE A 67 -0.65 21.46 -4.72
N GLY A 68 0.45 20.79 -5.07
CA GLY A 68 1.80 21.13 -4.63
C GLY A 68 2.14 20.65 -3.21
N LEU A 69 1.34 19.74 -2.64
CA LEU A 69 1.58 19.17 -1.30
C LEU A 69 2.63 18.05 -1.33
N VAL A 70 2.82 17.43 -2.49
CA VAL A 70 3.89 16.43 -2.73
C VAL A 70 4.87 17.05 -3.70
N GLY A 71 6.13 17.18 -3.27
CA GLY A 71 7.19 17.77 -4.10
C GLY A 71 7.44 16.97 -5.37
N ASN A 72 7.77 17.67 -6.47
CA ASN A 72 8.17 17.03 -7.72
C ASN A 72 9.55 16.35 -7.65
N ASN A 73 10.35 16.67 -6.62
CA ASN A 73 11.70 16.18 -6.45
C ASN A 73 11.83 15.49 -5.09
N SER A 74 12.35 14.27 -5.08
CA SER A 74 12.82 13.54 -3.90
C SER A 74 14.04 14.19 -3.20
N GLU A 75 14.36 15.44 -3.52
CA GLU A 75 15.60 16.12 -3.12
C GLU A 75 15.41 17.15 -2.00
N THR A 76 14.17 17.44 -1.57
CA THR A 76 13.93 18.45 -0.52
C THR A 76 13.93 17.90 0.90
N ASN A 77 13.95 16.57 1.10
CA ASN A 77 13.81 15.98 2.43
C ASN A 77 15.11 15.90 3.25
N ASN A 78 16.28 16.19 2.67
CA ASN A 78 17.58 16.09 3.36
C ASN A 78 18.28 17.44 3.62
N LYS A 79 17.60 18.59 3.47
CA LYS A 79 18.25 19.90 3.62
C LYS A 79 18.27 20.46 5.04
N TRP A 80 17.64 19.80 6.04
CA TRP A 80 17.62 20.28 7.42
C TRP A 80 18.65 19.61 8.35
N SER A 81 19.41 18.61 7.89
CA SER A 81 20.29 17.83 8.79
C SER A 81 21.74 18.34 8.87
N ASN A 82 22.07 19.52 8.34
CA ASN A 82 23.44 20.07 8.36
C ASN A 82 23.50 21.54 8.82
N GLU A 83 22.72 21.90 9.83
CA GLU A 83 22.91 23.15 10.58
C GLU A 83 22.90 22.85 12.09
N GLU A 84 23.89 22.09 12.55
CA GLU A 84 24.45 22.14 13.92
C GLU A 84 25.97 22.01 13.86
#